data_AF-A0A8S3ZVS0-F1
#
_entry.id   AF-A0A8S3ZVS0-F1
#
_cell.length_a   1.000
_cell.length_b   1.000
_cell.length_c   1.000
_cell.angle_alpha   90.00
_cell.angle_beta   90.00
_cell.angle_gamma   90.00
#
_symmetry.space_group_name_H-M   'P 1'
#
loop_
_entity.id
_entity.type
_entity.pdbx_description
1 polymer ?
#
loop_
_entity_poly.entity_id
_entity_poly.type
_entity_poly.pdbx_seq_one_letter_code
_entity_poly.pdbx_strand_id
1 'polypeptide(L)'
;FDMRCPSGKKTKLYKKAKLEKFAHYLLPDGLVLRLSVFDDMELTDLIMGKEFYDHRKDKLHTRVHNHRTGWITEYFHPGRPKHLKEHYYRASAPEAENDRTMHFYHEARVDGLVTRTETPSTMTEDLKNRDDFLFYKFVQFGRRVRKFGPQIGEANSNSRPIFKMIQRFERNPNKPANEDIQELIHLVAEDKIQITYHTDKANIASSTREFIKPQNWDEKGAMLPWSPDMHETFQVDPNADRSKQVVLYENLLNLLKIEHLATEAVRESEEEVKEILNNRHKEEIETELEISVYDTERNEKAKKHRRELEKQQKEAKMRRQETEIDYLAPFLAQMGDPEKINRAQAIKLKEDCLADLKQRLIDKANLIQARFEMETQELQKKQAWYQQNQVSMSKDDEEEYLNYCSEAMFRIHILELRLNRHKEMAPHKYMALEQKLRNDPRLAEHL
;
A
#
# COMPACT_ATOMS: atom_id res chain seq x y z
N PHE A 1 3.79 30.41 -2.44
CA PHE A 1 2.34 30.68 -2.52
C PHE A 1 1.88 31.64 -1.42
N ASP A 2 2.69 31.81 -0.35
CA ASP A 2 2.45 32.72 0.78
C ASP A 2 2.28 34.19 0.38
N MET A 3 2.81 34.62 -0.77
CA MET A 3 2.61 35.96 -1.33
C MET A 3 1.19 36.21 -1.87
N ARG A 4 0.32 35.18 -2.04
CA ARG A 4 -1.04 35.33 -2.60
C ARG A 4 -2.13 35.60 -1.54
N CYS A 5 -1.87 35.27 -0.27
CA CYS A 5 -2.77 35.48 0.86
C CYS A 5 -2.00 36.19 1.99
N PRO A 6 -1.95 37.53 2.01
CA PRO A 6 -1.37 38.28 3.12
C PRO A 6 -2.15 37.95 4.39
N SER A 7 -1.50 37.45 5.45
CA SER A 7 -2.09 36.85 6.68
C SER A 7 -2.57 35.39 6.59
N GLY A 8 -2.34 34.71 5.46
CA GLY A 8 -2.65 33.29 5.27
C GLY A 8 -4.12 33.01 4.91
N LYS A 9 -5.03 33.97 5.05
CA LYS A 9 -6.45 33.84 4.64
C LYS A 9 -6.87 34.96 3.69
N LYS A 10 -7.72 34.66 2.73
CA LYS A 10 -8.34 35.64 1.81
C LYS A 10 -9.78 35.28 1.50
N THR A 11 -10.69 36.22 1.68
CA THR A 11 -12.12 36.07 1.33
C THR A 11 -12.47 36.94 0.12
N LYS A 12 -13.26 36.39 -0.80
CA LYS A 12 -13.88 37.11 -1.92
C LYS A 12 -15.39 36.86 -1.92
N LEU A 13 -16.17 37.93 -2.04
CA LEU A 13 -17.62 37.85 -2.17
C LEU A 13 -18.01 38.02 -3.65
N TYR A 14 -18.96 37.21 -4.08
CA TYR A 14 -19.63 37.28 -5.38
C TYR A 14 -21.14 37.39 -5.16
N LYS A 15 -21.89 37.64 -6.23
CA LYS A 15 -23.34 37.92 -6.20
C LYS A 15 -24.16 37.00 -5.28
N LYS A 16 -23.89 35.69 -5.29
CA LYS A 16 -24.55 34.67 -4.45
C LYS A 16 -23.56 33.62 -3.93
N ALA A 17 -22.30 34.01 -3.76
CA ALA A 17 -21.26 33.06 -3.36
C ALA A 17 -20.16 33.72 -2.54
N LYS A 18 -19.62 32.98 -1.58
CA LYS A 18 -18.49 33.37 -0.76
C LYS A 18 -17.35 32.39 -1.01
N LEU A 19 -16.20 32.93 -1.42
CA LEU A 19 -14.99 32.16 -1.68
C LEU A 19 -13.92 32.50 -0.63
N GLU A 20 -13.58 31.54 0.21
CA GLU A 20 -12.51 31.63 1.19
C GLU A 20 -11.30 30.83 0.69
N LYS A 21 -10.11 31.43 0.75
CA LYS A 21 -8.84 30.80 0.42
C LYS A 21 -7.95 30.82 1.64
N PHE A 22 -7.27 29.72 1.88
CA PHE A 22 -6.34 29.53 2.98
C PHE A 22 -4.97 29.14 2.41
N ALA A 23 -3.90 29.58 3.07
CA ALA A 23 -2.56 29.14 2.74
C ALA A 23 -2.39 27.66 3.11
N HIS A 24 -1.54 26.95 2.35
CA HIS A 24 -1.25 25.54 2.61
C HIS A 24 -0.76 25.36 4.05
N TYR A 25 -1.21 24.29 4.71
CA TYR A 25 -0.92 23.94 6.10
C TYR A 25 -1.27 25.01 7.15
N LEU A 26 -2.04 26.05 6.79
CA LEU A 26 -2.55 27.00 7.78
C LEU A 26 -3.61 26.35 8.67
N LEU A 27 -4.50 25.56 8.06
CA LEU A 27 -5.53 24.80 8.76
C LEU A 27 -5.05 23.35 8.95
N PRO A 28 -5.24 22.77 10.15
CA PRO A 28 -4.77 21.42 10.46
C PRO A 28 -5.50 20.33 9.65
N ASP A 29 -6.71 20.63 9.16
CA ASP A 29 -7.52 19.73 8.33
C ASP A 29 -7.13 19.73 6.84
N GLY A 30 -6.15 20.56 6.45
CA GLY A 30 -5.66 20.68 5.08
C GLY A 30 -6.54 21.51 4.16
N LEU A 31 -7.57 22.21 4.67
CA LEU A 31 -8.47 23.03 3.85
C LEU A 31 -7.72 24.21 3.24
N VAL A 32 -7.73 24.30 1.89
CA VAL A 32 -7.09 25.38 1.14
C VAL A 32 -8.09 26.31 0.46
N LEU A 33 -9.31 25.83 0.18
CA LEU A 33 -10.35 26.62 -0.46
C LEU A 33 -11.74 26.16 -0.05
N ARG A 34 -12.61 27.10 0.30
CA ARG A 34 -14.04 26.86 0.57
C ARG A 34 -14.88 27.80 -0.29
N LEU A 35 -15.81 27.23 -1.05
CA LEU A 35 -16.81 27.94 -1.83
C LEU A 35 -18.19 27.64 -1.24
N SER A 36 -18.84 28.66 -0.70
CA SER A 36 -20.22 28.61 -0.22
C SER A 36 -21.13 29.28 -1.26
N VAL A 37 -22.16 28.59 -1.72
CA VAL A 37 -23.15 29.09 -2.68
C VAL A 37 -24.49 29.24 -1.99
N PHE A 38 -25.13 30.39 -2.16
CA PHE A 38 -26.36 30.79 -1.49
C PHE A 38 -27.50 31.01 -2.49
N ASP A 39 -28.73 30.93 -2.03
CA ASP A 39 -29.91 31.23 -2.86
C ASP A 39 -30.21 32.73 -2.92
N ASP A 40 -29.91 33.43 -1.84
CA ASP A 40 -30.20 34.83 -1.63
C ASP A 40 -28.96 35.71 -1.85
N MET A 41 -29.21 37.01 -2.06
CA MET A 41 -28.17 38.02 -2.19
C MET A 41 -27.56 38.42 -0.84
N GLU A 42 -28.28 38.15 0.26
CA GLU A 42 -27.89 38.48 1.62
C GLU A 42 -26.94 37.41 2.21
N LEU A 43 -26.71 36.30 1.49
CA LEU A 43 -25.83 35.20 1.84
C LEU A 43 -26.26 34.50 3.15
N THR A 44 -27.56 34.34 3.36
CA THR A 44 -28.13 33.69 4.55
C THR A 44 -28.60 32.26 4.29
N ASP A 45 -29.05 31.96 3.07
CA ASP A 45 -29.62 30.66 2.70
C ASP A 45 -28.60 29.82 1.91
N LEU A 46 -27.84 28.99 2.63
CA LEU A 46 -26.77 28.18 2.05
C LEU A 46 -27.34 26.97 1.27
N ILE A 47 -27.05 26.92 -0.02
CA ILE A 47 -27.43 25.81 -0.91
C ILE A 47 -26.34 24.74 -0.91
N MET A 48 -25.07 25.14 -1.03
CA MET A 48 -23.96 24.22 -1.26
C MET A 48 -22.68 24.73 -0.64
N GLY A 49 -21.95 23.85 0.05
CA GLY A 49 -20.56 24.05 0.43
C GLY A 49 -19.66 23.17 -0.42
N LYS A 50 -18.62 23.74 -1.03
CA LYS A 50 -17.57 23.00 -1.72
C LYS A 50 -16.21 23.32 -1.09
N GLU A 51 -15.60 22.31 -0.53
CA GLU A 51 -14.33 22.38 0.19
C GLU A 51 -13.26 21.65 -0.63
N PHE A 52 -12.08 22.24 -0.71
CA PHE A 52 -10.92 21.67 -1.37
C PHE A 52 -9.79 21.59 -0.38
N TYR A 53 -9.18 20.43 -0.31
CA TYR A 53 -8.13 20.10 0.62
C TYR A 53 -6.85 19.81 -0.16
N ASP A 54 -5.72 20.09 0.48
CA ASP A 54 -4.42 19.71 -0.05
C ASP A 54 -3.60 19.06 1.07
N HIS A 55 -2.64 18.23 0.65
CA HIS A 55 -1.69 17.56 1.52
C HIS A 55 -2.32 16.64 2.57
N ARG A 56 -3.59 16.23 2.46
CA ARG A 56 -4.14 15.25 3.39
C ARG A 56 -3.60 13.85 3.09
N LYS A 57 -3.13 13.15 4.13
CA LYS A 57 -2.59 11.79 4.03
C LYS A 57 -3.64 10.78 3.57
N ASP A 58 -4.90 11.00 3.94
CA ASP A 58 -6.06 10.19 3.53
C ASP A 58 -6.48 10.40 2.06
N LYS A 59 -5.79 11.30 1.35
CA LYS A 59 -6.00 11.64 -0.05
C LYS A 59 -7.33 12.34 -0.35
N LEU A 60 -8.08 12.81 0.66
CA LEU A 60 -9.26 13.65 0.43
C LEU A 60 -8.83 14.97 -0.19
N HIS A 61 -9.36 15.31 -1.37
CA HIS A 61 -9.04 16.57 -2.05
C HIS A 61 -10.26 17.45 -2.30
N THR A 62 -11.48 16.90 -2.27
CA THR A 62 -12.70 17.69 -2.44
C THR A 62 -13.85 17.08 -1.68
N ARG A 63 -14.61 17.93 -0.98
CA ARG A 63 -15.90 17.60 -0.37
C ARG A 63 -16.95 18.57 -0.88
N VAL A 64 -18.10 18.05 -1.29
CA VAL A 64 -19.27 18.83 -1.70
C VAL A 64 -20.41 18.46 -0.77
N HIS A 65 -21.00 19.43 -0.09
CA HIS A 65 -22.21 19.24 0.70
C HIS A 65 -23.34 20.04 0.08
N ASN A 66 -24.37 19.34 -0.41
CA ASN A 66 -25.60 19.96 -0.86
C ASN A 66 -26.57 20.07 0.33
N HIS A 67 -26.75 21.29 0.82
CA HIS A 67 -27.61 21.56 1.98
C HIS A 67 -29.11 21.49 1.66
N ARG A 68 -29.50 21.52 0.37
CA ARG A 68 -30.90 21.32 -0.04
C ARG A 68 -31.31 19.85 0.04
N THR A 69 -30.41 18.94 -0.35
CA THR A 69 -30.70 17.50 -0.41
C THR A 69 -30.10 16.71 0.76
N GLY A 70 -29.17 17.31 1.52
CA GLY A 70 -28.46 16.67 2.62
C GLY A 70 -27.38 15.68 2.18
N TRP A 71 -27.01 15.67 0.90
CA TRP A 71 -26.03 14.75 0.35
C TRP A 71 -24.61 15.33 0.38
N ILE A 72 -23.66 14.47 0.70
CA ILE A 72 -22.23 14.75 0.70
C ILE A 72 -21.57 13.89 -0.36
N THR A 73 -20.69 14.50 -1.16
CA THR A 73 -19.80 13.81 -2.09
C THR A 73 -18.35 14.11 -1.73
N GLU A 74 -17.58 13.08 -1.46
CA GLU A 74 -16.14 13.16 -1.17
C GLU A 74 -15.34 12.56 -2.31
N TYR A 75 -14.26 13.23 -2.72
CA TYR A 75 -13.38 12.80 -3.81
C TYR A 75 -11.95 12.63 -3.30
N PHE A 76 -11.33 11.52 -3.70
CA PHE A 76 -10.02 11.10 -3.21
C PHE A 76 -9.03 10.87 -4.35
N HIS A 77 -7.77 11.23 -4.11
CA HIS A 77 -6.68 10.91 -5.03
C HIS A 77 -6.35 9.41 -5.00
N PRO A 78 -5.75 8.88 -6.09
CA PRO A 78 -5.25 7.50 -6.11
C PRO A 78 -4.25 7.21 -4.98
N GLY A 79 -4.14 5.93 -4.61
CA GLY A 79 -3.16 5.45 -3.63
C GLY A 79 -3.64 5.37 -2.18
N ARG A 80 -4.91 5.70 -1.90
CA ARG A 80 -5.50 5.44 -0.57
C ARG A 80 -5.89 3.96 -0.38
N PRO A 81 -5.96 3.47 0.88
CA PRO A 81 -6.46 2.12 1.18
C PRO A 81 -7.83 1.84 0.54
N LYS A 82 -8.05 0.59 0.12
CA LYS A 82 -9.25 0.11 -0.58
C LYS A 82 -9.55 0.81 -1.92
N HIS A 83 -8.68 1.68 -2.40
CA HIS A 83 -8.77 2.34 -3.71
C HIS A 83 -10.07 3.15 -3.90
N LEU A 84 -10.66 3.67 -2.82
CA LEU A 84 -11.85 4.50 -2.86
C LEU A 84 -11.54 5.80 -3.62
N LYS A 85 -12.32 6.09 -4.66
CA LYS A 85 -12.20 7.27 -5.52
C LYS A 85 -13.21 8.34 -5.12
N GLU A 86 -14.45 7.92 -4.90
CA GLU A 86 -15.57 8.82 -4.59
C GLU A 86 -16.50 8.15 -3.58
N HIS A 87 -17.01 8.92 -2.63
CA HIS A 87 -18.01 8.47 -1.67
C HIS A 87 -19.15 9.47 -1.59
N TYR A 88 -20.34 9.01 -1.97
CA TYR A 88 -21.58 9.78 -2.00
C TYR A 88 -22.55 9.22 -0.95
N TYR A 89 -22.93 10.02 0.04
CA TYR A 89 -23.76 9.55 1.17
C TYR A 89 -24.60 10.68 1.78
N ARG A 90 -25.63 10.33 2.56
CA ARG A 90 -26.44 11.31 3.28
C ARG A 90 -25.76 11.74 4.58
N ALA A 91 -25.66 13.05 4.80
CA ALA A 91 -25.09 13.63 6.02
C ALA A 91 -25.82 13.17 7.30
N SER A 92 -27.13 12.94 7.22
CA SER A 92 -27.97 12.52 8.35
C SER A 92 -27.81 11.04 8.73
N ALA A 93 -27.20 10.23 7.87
CA ALA A 93 -27.07 8.78 8.06
C ALA A 93 -25.71 8.26 7.51
N PRO A 94 -24.59 8.66 8.14
CA PRO A 94 -23.25 8.33 7.65
C PRO A 94 -22.82 6.88 7.93
N GLU A 95 -23.48 6.19 8.86
CA GLU A 95 -23.21 4.81 9.27
C GLU A 95 -23.64 3.78 8.24
N ALA A 96 -23.00 2.59 8.24
CA ALA A 96 -23.27 1.49 7.31
C ALA A 96 -24.78 1.18 7.16
N GLU A 97 -25.16 0.48 6.07
CA GLU A 97 -26.55 0.07 5.84
C GLU A 97 -27.51 1.25 5.60
N ASN A 98 -27.00 2.33 5.03
CA ASN A 98 -27.77 3.51 4.62
C ASN A 98 -27.43 3.87 3.18
N ASP A 99 -28.26 4.71 2.57
CA ASP A 99 -28.10 5.19 1.20
C ASP A 99 -26.69 5.76 0.96
N ARG A 100 -25.89 5.06 0.15
CA ARG A 100 -24.57 5.50 -0.27
C ARG A 100 -24.16 4.91 -1.61
N THR A 101 -23.22 5.57 -2.28
CA THR A 101 -22.53 5.03 -3.45
C THR A 101 -21.04 5.30 -3.31
N MET A 102 -20.24 4.27 -3.54
CA MET A 102 -18.79 4.31 -3.55
C MET A 102 -18.29 3.98 -4.95
N HIS A 103 -17.42 4.83 -5.49
CA HIS A 103 -16.68 4.54 -6.72
C HIS A 103 -15.24 4.22 -6.36
N PHE A 104 -14.64 3.27 -7.07
CA PHE A 104 -13.28 2.81 -6.84
C PHE A 104 -12.40 2.99 -8.07
N TYR A 105 -11.09 3.12 -7.84
CA TYR A 105 -10.09 2.98 -8.90
C TYR A 105 -9.93 1.50 -9.24
N HIS A 106 -10.84 0.96 -10.06
CA HIS A 106 -10.93 -0.47 -10.36
C HIS A 106 -9.65 -1.08 -10.93
N GLU A 107 -8.84 -0.30 -11.68
CA GLU A 107 -7.56 -0.75 -12.24
C GLU A 107 -6.53 -1.14 -11.17
N ALA A 108 -6.66 -0.58 -9.95
CA ALA A 108 -5.80 -0.90 -8.83
C ALA A 108 -6.36 -2.02 -7.94
N ARG A 109 -7.56 -2.55 -8.24
CA ARG A 109 -8.20 -3.62 -7.48
C ARG A 109 -8.13 -4.94 -8.22
N VAL A 110 -7.72 -6.00 -7.52
CA VAL A 110 -7.67 -7.36 -8.08
C VAL A 110 -9.06 -7.90 -8.39
N ASP A 111 -10.09 -7.46 -7.67
CA ASP A 111 -11.47 -7.93 -7.84
C ASP A 111 -12.24 -7.25 -8.99
N GLY A 112 -11.68 -6.18 -9.58
CA GLY A 112 -12.31 -5.40 -10.64
C GLY A 112 -13.50 -4.53 -10.21
N LEU A 113 -13.73 -4.32 -8.91
CA LEU A 113 -14.87 -3.53 -8.41
C LEU A 113 -14.77 -2.06 -8.85
N VAL A 114 -15.81 -1.57 -9.52
CA VAL A 114 -15.90 -0.18 -10.01
C VAL A 114 -16.80 0.66 -9.10
N THR A 115 -17.96 0.13 -8.76
CA THR A 115 -19.00 0.82 -8.02
C THR A 115 -19.66 -0.11 -7.04
N ARG A 116 -19.98 0.43 -5.86
CA ARG A 116 -20.84 -0.21 -4.87
C ARG A 116 -21.90 0.78 -4.43
N THR A 117 -23.17 0.43 -4.63
CA THR A 117 -24.32 1.19 -4.15
C THR A 117 -25.02 0.40 -3.07
N GLU A 118 -25.14 0.98 -1.88
CA GLU A 118 -25.81 0.37 -0.74
C GLU A 118 -27.04 1.19 -0.35
N THR A 119 -28.12 0.48 0.00
CA THR A 119 -29.31 1.00 0.67
C THR A 119 -29.54 0.17 1.93
N PRO A 120 -30.52 0.52 2.79
CA PRO A 120 -30.84 -0.29 3.97
C PRO A 120 -31.19 -1.76 3.65
N SER A 121 -31.78 -2.02 2.47
CA SER A 121 -32.26 -3.34 2.08
C SER A 121 -31.56 -3.95 0.88
N THR A 122 -30.61 -3.26 0.24
CA THR A 122 -29.94 -3.79 -0.95
C THR A 122 -28.48 -3.38 -1.04
N MET A 123 -27.67 -4.17 -1.74
CA MET A 123 -26.33 -3.81 -2.18
C MET A 123 -26.16 -4.20 -3.65
N THR A 124 -25.63 -3.29 -4.46
CA THR A 124 -25.33 -3.52 -5.88
C THR A 124 -23.87 -3.23 -6.14
N GLU A 125 -23.21 -4.07 -6.93
CA GLU A 125 -21.82 -3.92 -7.30
C GLU A 125 -21.66 -4.10 -8.81
N ASP A 126 -20.99 -3.14 -9.45
CA ASP A 126 -20.58 -3.27 -10.85
C ASP A 126 -19.07 -3.53 -10.91
N LEU A 127 -18.67 -4.48 -11.74
CA LEU A 127 -17.32 -4.98 -11.87
C LEU A 127 -16.88 -4.89 -13.34
N LYS A 128 -15.56 -4.78 -13.56
CA LYS A 128 -14.96 -4.76 -14.90
C LYS A 128 -13.72 -5.63 -14.96
N ASN A 129 -13.45 -6.14 -16.16
CA ASN A 129 -12.23 -6.86 -16.51
C ASN A 129 -11.96 -8.08 -15.61
N ARG A 130 -13.02 -8.84 -15.29
CA ARG A 130 -12.87 -10.10 -14.54
C ARG A 130 -12.73 -11.29 -15.47
N ASP A 131 -11.86 -12.22 -15.12
CA ASP A 131 -11.59 -13.45 -15.88
C ASP A 131 -12.79 -14.42 -15.89
N ASP A 132 -13.66 -14.33 -14.88
CA ASP A 132 -14.88 -15.12 -14.75
C ASP A 132 -16.09 -14.47 -15.46
N PHE A 133 -15.87 -13.37 -16.19
CA PHE A 133 -16.90 -12.59 -16.91
C PHE A 133 -17.98 -11.96 -16.01
N LEU A 134 -17.85 -12.03 -14.69
CA LEU A 134 -18.80 -11.41 -13.76
C LEU A 134 -18.69 -9.87 -13.85
N PHE A 135 -19.78 -9.20 -14.20
CA PHE A 135 -19.79 -7.73 -14.30
C PHE A 135 -20.80 -7.06 -13.37
N TYR A 136 -21.72 -7.82 -12.78
CA TYR A 136 -22.78 -7.27 -11.93
C TYR A 136 -23.16 -8.23 -10.82
N LYS A 137 -23.27 -7.69 -9.59
CA LYS A 137 -23.82 -8.38 -8.43
C LYS A 137 -24.91 -7.52 -7.81
N PHE A 138 -25.99 -8.15 -7.36
CA PHE A 138 -27.03 -7.52 -6.58
C PHE A 138 -27.45 -8.43 -5.44
N VAL A 139 -27.70 -7.84 -4.28
CA VAL A 139 -28.12 -8.52 -3.07
C VAL A 139 -29.31 -7.78 -2.49
N GLN A 140 -30.34 -8.52 -2.10
CA GLN A 140 -31.46 -8.03 -1.33
C GLN A 140 -31.41 -8.63 0.07
N PHE A 141 -31.43 -7.76 1.07
CA PHE A 141 -31.43 -8.10 2.48
C PHE A 141 -32.84 -8.08 3.07
N GLY A 142 -33.09 -9.00 3.98
CA GLY A 142 -34.28 -9.02 4.83
C GLY A 142 -34.07 -8.24 6.12
N ARG A 143 -35.15 -8.11 6.90
CA ARG A 143 -35.10 -7.49 8.24
C ARG A 143 -34.48 -8.45 9.25
N ARG A 144 -33.63 -7.93 10.13
CA ARG A 144 -33.10 -8.70 11.26
C ARG A 144 -34.25 -9.14 12.18
N VAL A 145 -34.36 -10.44 12.41
CA VAL A 145 -35.29 -11.01 13.40
C VAL A 145 -34.59 -10.98 14.76
N ARG A 146 -35.16 -10.30 15.75
CA ARG A 146 -34.65 -10.34 17.12
C ARG A 146 -34.91 -11.73 17.70
N LYS A 147 -33.89 -12.59 17.76
CA LYS A 147 -33.96 -13.86 18.49
C LYS A 147 -33.79 -13.57 19.99
N PHE A 148 -34.82 -13.84 20.78
CA PHE A 148 -34.75 -13.79 22.25
C PHE A 148 -34.27 -15.15 22.78
N GLY A 149 -33.11 -15.18 23.46
CA GLY A 149 -32.55 -16.40 24.09
C GLY A 149 -31.04 -16.26 24.37
N PRO A 150 -30.45 -17.07 25.28
CA PRO A 150 -29.01 -17.02 25.58
C PRO A 150 -28.18 -17.43 24.36
N GLN A 151 -27.34 -16.52 23.87
CA GLN A 151 -26.49 -16.72 22.70
C GLN A 151 -25.27 -17.55 23.07
N ILE A 152 -25.31 -18.85 22.80
CA ILE A 152 -24.15 -19.72 22.88
C ILE A 152 -23.54 -19.79 21.47
N GLY A 153 -22.43 -19.07 21.24
CA GLY A 153 -21.40 -19.51 20.28
C GLY A 153 -21.43 -19.01 18.82
N GLU A 154 -22.36 -18.17 18.37
CA GLU A 154 -22.35 -17.70 16.97
C GLU A 154 -22.04 -16.20 16.84
N ALA A 155 -20.82 -15.87 16.38
CA ALA A 155 -20.39 -14.52 16.03
C ALA A 155 -21.21 -13.86 14.89
N ASN A 156 -22.10 -14.62 14.23
CA ASN A 156 -22.93 -14.18 13.10
C ASN A 156 -24.32 -13.66 13.48
N SER A 157 -24.64 -13.53 14.77
CA SER A 157 -26.01 -13.19 15.22
C SER A 157 -26.55 -11.82 14.75
N ASN A 158 -25.70 -10.91 14.25
CA ASN A 158 -26.10 -9.56 13.82
C ASN A 158 -26.08 -9.33 12.30
N SER A 159 -25.82 -10.36 11.49
CA SER A 159 -25.77 -10.22 10.03
C SER A 159 -27.18 -10.06 9.43
N ARG A 160 -27.33 -9.21 8.41
CA ARG A 160 -28.61 -9.06 7.70
C ARG A 160 -28.96 -10.38 6.98
N PRO A 161 -30.17 -10.94 7.14
CA PRO A 161 -30.55 -12.12 6.35
C PRO A 161 -30.54 -11.78 4.86
N ILE A 162 -30.05 -12.69 4.03
CA ILE A 162 -30.04 -12.52 2.57
C ILE A 162 -31.30 -13.17 2.01
N PHE A 163 -32.08 -12.42 1.23
CA PHE A 163 -33.29 -12.92 0.58
C PHE A 163 -33.04 -13.33 -0.86
N LYS A 164 -32.24 -12.52 -1.57
CA LYS A 164 -31.97 -12.71 -3.00
C LYS A 164 -30.55 -12.29 -3.33
N MET A 165 -29.87 -13.07 -4.14
CA MET A 165 -28.63 -12.68 -4.81
C MET A 165 -28.79 -12.84 -6.32
N ILE A 166 -28.27 -11.89 -7.08
CA ILE A 166 -28.26 -11.91 -8.55
C ILE A 166 -26.81 -11.68 -8.99
N GLN A 167 -26.32 -12.52 -9.89
CA GLN A 167 -25.04 -12.37 -10.57
C GLN A 167 -25.28 -12.36 -12.08
N ARG A 168 -24.67 -11.42 -12.80
CA ARG A 168 -24.71 -11.38 -14.26
C ARG A 168 -23.32 -11.43 -14.86
N PHE A 169 -23.23 -12.18 -15.95
CA PHE A 169 -21.98 -12.49 -16.63
C PHE A 169 -22.01 -12.03 -18.08
N GLU A 170 -20.84 -11.62 -18.58
CA GLU A 170 -20.62 -11.36 -19.99
C GLU A 170 -20.49 -12.67 -20.76
N ARG A 171 -20.77 -12.62 -22.07
CA ARG A 171 -20.74 -13.81 -22.94
C ARG A 171 -19.33 -14.39 -23.04
N ASN A 172 -19.17 -15.66 -22.69
CA ASN A 172 -17.94 -16.41 -22.90
C ASN A 172 -17.97 -17.17 -24.24
N PRO A 173 -17.31 -16.67 -25.31
CA PRO A 173 -17.37 -17.27 -26.64
C PRO A 173 -16.85 -18.72 -26.72
N ASN A 174 -16.13 -19.22 -25.70
CA ASN A 174 -15.62 -20.57 -25.65
C ASN A 174 -16.67 -21.61 -25.21
N LYS A 175 -17.85 -21.18 -24.76
CA LYS A 175 -18.98 -22.06 -24.38
C LYS A 175 -20.14 -21.89 -25.36
N PRO A 176 -20.95 -22.93 -25.62
CA PRO A 176 -22.26 -22.78 -26.26
C PRO A 176 -23.15 -21.79 -25.50
N ALA A 177 -23.95 -21.00 -26.21
CA ALA A 177 -24.76 -19.95 -25.56
C ALA A 177 -25.79 -20.52 -24.56
N ASN A 178 -26.36 -21.68 -24.87
CA ASN A 178 -27.29 -22.44 -24.03
C ASN A 178 -26.65 -23.13 -22.81
N GLU A 179 -25.32 -23.11 -22.69
CA GLU A 179 -24.56 -23.63 -21.55
C GLU A 179 -23.82 -22.51 -20.80
N ASP A 180 -23.86 -21.29 -21.34
CA ASP A 180 -23.19 -20.12 -20.80
C ASP A 180 -24.19 -19.28 -19.98
N ILE A 181 -23.96 -19.17 -18.69
CA ILE A 181 -24.88 -18.50 -17.76
C ILE A 181 -24.77 -16.99 -17.97
N GLN A 182 -25.87 -16.35 -18.33
CA GLN A 182 -25.96 -14.89 -18.42
C GLN A 182 -26.38 -14.27 -17.09
N GLU A 183 -27.34 -14.89 -16.41
CA GLU A 183 -27.87 -14.44 -15.13
C GLU A 183 -28.12 -15.64 -14.21
N LEU A 184 -27.63 -15.53 -12.99
CA LEU A 184 -27.82 -16.50 -11.92
C LEU A 184 -28.51 -15.79 -10.75
N ILE A 185 -29.67 -16.30 -10.34
CA ILE A 185 -30.47 -15.75 -9.24
C ILE A 185 -30.62 -16.81 -8.16
N HIS A 186 -30.09 -16.53 -6.98
CA HIS A 186 -30.34 -17.31 -5.76
C HIS A 186 -31.48 -16.65 -4.99
N LEU A 187 -32.67 -17.26 -5.01
CA LEU A 187 -33.80 -16.87 -4.17
C LEU A 187 -33.68 -17.61 -2.83
N VAL A 188 -32.76 -17.12 -1.99
CA VAL A 188 -32.36 -17.76 -0.74
C VAL A 188 -33.56 -18.00 0.18
N ALA A 189 -34.50 -17.04 0.26
CA ALA A 189 -35.68 -17.15 1.11
C ALA A 189 -36.76 -18.12 0.58
N GLU A 190 -36.72 -18.49 -0.70
CA GLU A 190 -37.68 -19.39 -1.35
C GLU A 190 -37.08 -20.77 -1.64
N ASP A 191 -35.83 -21.00 -1.23
CA ASP A 191 -35.06 -22.19 -1.54
C ASP A 191 -35.01 -22.52 -3.04
N LYS A 192 -34.81 -21.51 -3.89
CA LYS A 192 -34.78 -21.65 -5.35
C LYS A 192 -33.55 -21.04 -5.99
N ILE A 193 -33.13 -21.61 -7.13
CA ILE A 193 -32.04 -21.10 -7.97
C ILE A 193 -32.56 -20.98 -9.40
N GLN A 194 -32.53 -19.77 -9.97
CA GLN A 194 -32.95 -19.51 -11.35
C GLN A 194 -31.74 -19.16 -12.22
N ILE A 195 -31.70 -19.72 -13.41
CA ILE A 195 -30.63 -19.56 -14.38
C ILE A 195 -31.25 -19.09 -15.69
N THR A 196 -30.68 -18.01 -16.23
CA THR A 196 -30.91 -17.58 -17.61
C THR A 196 -29.60 -17.73 -18.37
N TYR A 197 -29.62 -18.48 -19.46
CA TYR A 197 -28.46 -18.66 -20.32
C TYR A 197 -28.37 -17.55 -21.37
N HIS A 198 -27.19 -17.35 -21.96
CA HIS A 198 -27.04 -16.42 -23.07
C HIS A 198 -27.89 -16.84 -24.28
N THR A 199 -28.47 -15.86 -24.96
CA THR A 199 -29.23 -16.08 -26.19
C THR A 199 -28.29 -16.48 -27.32
N ASP A 200 -28.60 -17.58 -28.02
CA ASP A 200 -27.92 -17.93 -29.28
C ASP A 200 -28.27 -16.90 -30.36
N LYS A 201 -27.33 -16.57 -31.25
CA LYS A 201 -27.55 -15.64 -32.37
C LYS A 201 -28.69 -16.09 -33.30
N ALA A 202 -28.96 -17.39 -33.38
CA ALA A 202 -30.05 -17.94 -34.17
C ALA A 202 -31.43 -17.76 -33.51
N ASN A 203 -31.48 -17.44 -32.21
CA ASN A 203 -32.68 -17.43 -31.40
C ASN A 203 -33.08 -16.02 -30.95
N ILE A 204 -34.37 -15.82 -30.68
CA ILE A 204 -34.91 -14.54 -30.18
C ILE A 204 -34.98 -14.53 -28.65
N ALA A 205 -35.13 -15.69 -28.02
CA ALA A 205 -35.27 -15.85 -26.57
C ALA A 205 -34.12 -16.66 -25.97
N SER A 206 -33.87 -16.47 -24.67
CA SER A 206 -32.94 -17.29 -23.88
C SER A 206 -33.62 -18.54 -23.33
N SER A 207 -32.86 -19.63 -23.23
CA SER A 207 -33.24 -20.78 -22.42
C SER A 207 -33.10 -20.46 -20.93
N THR A 208 -33.93 -21.08 -20.10
CA THR A 208 -33.90 -20.90 -18.64
C THR A 208 -34.03 -22.23 -17.90
N ARG A 209 -33.59 -22.23 -16.64
CA ARG A 209 -33.70 -23.37 -15.73
C ARG A 209 -33.92 -22.89 -14.30
N GLU A 210 -34.84 -23.53 -13.60
CA GLU A 210 -35.08 -23.32 -12.17
C GLU A 210 -34.77 -24.62 -11.42
N PHE A 211 -34.14 -24.52 -10.26
CA PHE A 211 -33.95 -25.60 -9.31
C PHE A 211 -34.62 -25.26 -7.98
N ILE A 212 -35.17 -26.27 -7.33
CA ILE A 212 -35.65 -26.24 -5.95
C ILE A 212 -34.58 -26.90 -5.07
N LYS A 213 -34.10 -26.19 -4.05
CA LYS A 213 -33.08 -26.69 -3.14
C LYS A 213 -33.67 -27.78 -2.23
N PRO A 214 -32.96 -28.90 -1.99
CA PRO A 214 -33.38 -29.92 -1.04
C PRO A 214 -33.48 -29.37 0.38
N GLN A 215 -34.39 -29.86 1.21
CA GLN A 215 -34.65 -29.29 2.54
C GLN A 215 -33.45 -29.36 3.52
N ASN A 216 -32.52 -30.30 3.31
CA ASN A 216 -31.31 -30.50 4.10
C ASN A 216 -30.03 -29.96 3.41
N TRP A 217 -30.17 -29.02 2.48
CA TRP A 217 -29.05 -28.53 1.66
C TRP A 217 -27.93 -27.84 2.47
N ASP A 218 -28.25 -27.31 3.64
CA ASP A 218 -27.34 -26.60 4.54
C ASP A 218 -26.66 -27.52 5.58
N GLU A 219 -27.12 -28.76 5.72
CA GLU A 219 -26.57 -29.73 6.68
C GLU A 219 -25.26 -30.37 6.17
N LYS A 220 -24.17 -30.18 6.93
CA LYS A 220 -22.86 -30.75 6.58
C LYS A 220 -22.89 -32.29 6.59
N GLY A 221 -22.61 -32.88 5.43
CA GLY A 221 -22.53 -34.34 5.26
C GLY A 221 -23.87 -35.02 4.99
N ALA A 222 -24.95 -34.24 4.81
CA ALA A 222 -26.25 -34.79 4.46
C ALA A 222 -26.25 -35.30 3.00
N MET A 223 -26.93 -36.43 2.77
CA MET A 223 -27.24 -36.89 1.42
C MET A 223 -28.40 -36.05 0.89
N LEU A 224 -28.16 -35.31 -0.18
CA LEU A 224 -29.19 -34.48 -0.80
C LEU A 224 -30.09 -35.35 -1.70
N PRO A 225 -31.39 -35.47 -1.39
CA PRO A 225 -32.32 -36.19 -2.23
C PRO A 225 -32.42 -35.49 -3.60
N TRP A 226 -32.54 -36.30 -4.66
CA TRP A 226 -32.73 -35.82 -6.03
C TRP A 226 -33.95 -36.48 -6.65
N SER A 227 -34.83 -35.66 -7.20
CA SER A 227 -35.97 -36.12 -7.99
C SER A 227 -36.21 -35.19 -9.19
N PRO A 228 -36.74 -35.69 -10.33
CA PRO A 228 -36.88 -34.89 -11.54
C PRO A 228 -37.82 -33.68 -11.44
N ASP A 229 -38.69 -33.64 -10.43
CA ASP A 229 -39.58 -32.53 -10.09
C ASP A 229 -38.88 -31.38 -9.34
N MET A 230 -37.62 -31.57 -8.91
CA MET A 230 -36.82 -30.52 -8.26
C MET A 230 -36.22 -29.52 -9.24
N HIS A 231 -36.54 -29.62 -10.52
CA HIS A 231 -36.12 -28.63 -11.51
C HIS A 231 -37.17 -28.41 -12.60
N GLU A 232 -37.19 -27.20 -13.15
CA GLU A 232 -37.98 -26.82 -14.31
C GLU A 232 -37.05 -26.23 -15.38
N THR A 233 -37.34 -26.42 -16.67
CA THR A 233 -36.52 -25.85 -17.74
C THR A 233 -37.36 -25.41 -18.92
N PHE A 234 -36.99 -24.28 -19.49
CA PHE A 234 -37.45 -23.82 -20.78
C PHE A 234 -36.27 -23.87 -21.76
N GLN A 235 -36.38 -24.70 -22.79
CA GLN A 235 -35.41 -24.77 -23.87
C GLN A 235 -36.04 -24.24 -25.16
N VAL A 236 -35.32 -23.33 -25.83
CA VAL A 236 -35.82 -22.69 -27.05
C VAL A 236 -35.84 -23.65 -28.23
N ASP A 237 -34.83 -24.52 -28.35
CA ASP A 237 -34.83 -25.60 -29.34
C ASP A 237 -35.56 -26.82 -28.76
N PRO A 238 -36.74 -27.19 -29.29
CA PRO A 238 -37.49 -28.34 -28.81
C PRO A 238 -36.81 -29.68 -29.10
N ASN A 239 -35.85 -29.71 -30.04
CA ASN A 239 -35.11 -30.91 -30.43
C ASN A 239 -33.78 -31.07 -29.67
N ALA A 240 -33.44 -30.13 -28.79
CA ALA A 240 -32.22 -30.22 -27.99
C ALA A 240 -32.28 -31.45 -27.06
N ASP A 241 -31.15 -32.14 -26.92
CA ASP A 241 -31.04 -33.30 -26.05
C ASP A 241 -31.33 -32.91 -24.60
N ARG A 242 -32.21 -33.68 -23.95
CA ARG A 242 -32.48 -33.50 -22.53
C ARG A 242 -31.25 -33.89 -21.72
N SER A 243 -30.81 -32.98 -20.84
CA SER A 243 -29.71 -33.25 -19.93
C SER A 243 -29.98 -34.48 -19.07
N LYS A 244 -28.96 -35.34 -18.92
CA LYS A 244 -29.03 -36.52 -18.06
C LYS A 244 -29.22 -36.10 -16.61
N GLN A 245 -29.98 -36.89 -15.85
CA GLN A 245 -30.29 -36.61 -14.44
C GLN A 245 -29.03 -36.45 -13.57
N VAL A 246 -27.98 -37.25 -13.83
CA VAL A 246 -26.68 -37.13 -13.13
C VAL A 246 -26.04 -35.76 -13.35
N VAL A 247 -26.04 -35.25 -14.58
CA VAL A 247 -25.47 -33.94 -14.93
C VAL A 247 -26.26 -32.81 -14.25
N LEU A 248 -27.59 -32.96 -14.15
CA LEU A 248 -28.43 -31.98 -13.47
C LEU A 248 -28.18 -31.95 -11.96
N TYR A 249 -27.99 -33.12 -11.35
CA TYR A 249 -27.61 -33.21 -9.94
C TYR A 249 -26.22 -32.59 -9.67
N GLU A 250 -25.23 -32.88 -10.51
CA GLU A 250 -23.90 -32.26 -10.43
C GLU A 250 -23.96 -30.73 -10.59
N ASN A 251 -24.79 -30.24 -11.52
CA ASN A 251 -25.03 -28.81 -11.69
C ASN A 251 -25.65 -28.18 -10.44
N LEU A 252 -26.66 -28.83 -9.83
CA LEU A 252 -27.25 -28.36 -8.57
C LEU A 252 -26.19 -28.25 -7.46
N LEU A 253 -25.34 -29.27 -7.28
CA LEU A 253 -24.27 -29.23 -6.28
C LEU A 253 -23.29 -28.08 -6.51
N ASN A 254 -22.91 -27.82 -7.77
CA ASN A 254 -22.06 -26.69 -8.12
C ASN A 254 -22.74 -25.35 -7.83
N LEU A 255 -24.04 -25.22 -8.11
CA LEU A 255 -24.81 -24.00 -7.84
C LEU A 255 -24.94 -23.73 -6.34
N LEU A 256 -25.14 -24.76 -5.52
CA LEU A 256 -25.13 -24.64 -4.05
C LEU A 256 -23.77 -24.17 -3.53
N LYS A 257 -22.68 -24.67 -4.11
CA LYS A 257 -21.32 -24.20 -3.79
C LYS A 257 -21.12 -22.74 -4.20
N ILE A 258 -21.60 -22.34 -5.37
CA ILE A 258 -21.55 -20.95 -5.84
C ILE A 258 -22.38 -20.05 -4.91
N GLU A 259 -23.56 -20.48 -4.46
CA GLU A 259 -24.40 -19.75 -3.50
C GLU A 259 -23.68 -19.50 -2.17
N HIS A 260 -22.97 -20.52 -1.66
CA HIS A 260 -22.18 -20.40 -0.45
C HIS A 260 -21.05 -19.37 -0.59
N LEU A 261 -20.26 -19.48 -1.67
CA LEU A 261 -19.18 -18.53 -1.96
C LEU A 261 -19.70 -17.11 -2.19
N ALA A 262 -20.83 -16.96 -2.88
CA ALA A 262 -21.50 -15.68 -3.07
C ALA A 262 -21.93 -15.09 -1.72
N THR A 263 -22.49 -15.91 -0.83
CA THR A 263 -22.89 -15.48 0.52
C THR A 263 -21.70 -14.97 1.32
N GLU A 264 -20.57 -15.68 1.31
CA GLU A 264 -19.33 -15.24 1.98
C GLU A 264 -18.83 -13.92 1.39
N ALA A 265 -18.79 -13.80 0.06
CA ALA A 265 -18.38 -12.56 -0.61
C ALA A 265 -19.28 -11.36 -0.28
N VAL A 266 -20.59 -11.58 -0.06
CA VAL A 266 -21.50 -10.53 0.43
C VAL A 266 -21.10 -10.08 1.83
N ARG A 267 -20.74 -11.01 2.73
CA ARG A 267 -20.29 -10.67 4.09
C ARG A 267 -18.98 -9.89 4.09
N GLU A 268 -18.03 -10.30 3.25
CA GLU A 268 -16.78 -9.57 3.05
C GLU A 268 -17.04 -8.15 2.54
N SER A 269 -18.01 -7.99 1.64
CA SER A 269 -18.41 -6.68 1.10
C SER A 269 -19.05 -5.78 2.17
N GLU A 270 -19.93 -6.33 3.03
CA GLU A 270 -20.49 -5.60 4.18
C GLU A 270 -19.40 -5.16 5.16
N GLU A 271 -18.41 -6.02 5.41
CA GLU A 271 -17.31 -5.71 6.33
C GLU A 271 -16.34 -4.68 5.74
N GLU A 272 -16.03 -4.76 4.45
CA GLU A 272 -15.22 -3.75 3.75
C GLU A 272 -15.88 -2.37 3.84
N VAL A 273 -17.21 -2.27 3.69
CA VAL A 273 -17.93 -1.00 3.87
C VAL A 273 -17.72 -0.46 5.28
N LYS A 274 -17.90 -1.29 6.32
CA LYS A 274 -17.66 -0.84 7.71
C LYS A 274 -16.22 -0.40 7.93
N GLU A 275 -15.24 -1.12 7.39
CA GLU A 275 -13.83 -0.77 7.47
C GLU A 275 -13.56 0.60 6.84
N ILE A 276 -14.09 0.85 5.63
CA ILE A 276 -13.98 2.14 4.95
C ILE A 276 -14.58 3.25 5.82
N LEU A 277 -15.77 3.05 6.40
CA LEU A 277 -16.43 4.07 7.21
C LEU A 277 -15.74 4.32 8.54
N ASN A 278 -15.23 3.28 9.20
CA ASN A 278 -14.45 3.42 10.41
C ASN A 278 -13.14 4.19 10.16
N ASN A 279 -12.48 3.94 9.02
CA ASN A 279 -11.30 4.69 8.61
C ASN A 279 -11.67 6.15 8.32
N ARG A 280 -12.76 6.42 7.57
CA ARG A 280 -13.26 7.80 7.35
C ARG A 280 -13.55 8.52 8.68
N HIS A 281 -14.20 7.86 9.63
CA HIS A 281 -14.50 8.46 10.93
C HIS A 281 -13.23 8.84 11.70
N LYS A 282 -12.21 7.95 11.71
CA LYS A 282 -10.90 8.26 12.29
C LYS A 282 -10.22 9.43 11.58
N GLU A 283 -10.24 9.45 10.26
CA GLU A 283 -9.68 10.52 9.42
C GLU A 283 -10.36 11.89 9.66
N GLU A 284 -11.66 11.90 10.01
CA GLU A 284 -12.38 13.12 10.41
C GLU A 284 -12.01 13.60 11.81
N ILE A 285 -11.78 12.69 12.76
CA ILE A 285 -11.38 13.03 14.13
C ILE A 285 -9.94 13.53 14.15
N GLU A 286 -9.05 12.81 13.44
CA GLU A 286 -7.62 13.06 13.40
C GLU A 286 -7.16 13.13 11.94
N THR A 287 -7.08 14.36 11.42
CA THR A 287 -6.54 14.60 10.09
C THR A 287 -5.02 14.76 10.16
N GLU A 288 -4.31 13.97 9.35
CA GLU A 288 -2.86 14.07 9.18
C GLU A 288 -2.50 14.71 7.82
N LEU A 289 -1.54 15.64 7.83
CA LEU A 289 -1.03 16.27 6.62
C LEU A 289 0.34 15.70 6.21
N GLU A 290 0.47 15.36 4.93
CA GLU A 290 1.73 15.02 4.28
C GLU A 290 2.56 16.29 4.06
N ILE A 291 3.65 16.40 4.80
CA ILE A 291 4.62 17.46 4.62
C ILE A 291 5.61 17.02 3.54
N SER A 292 5.72 17.80 2.46
CA SER A 292 6.69 17.55 1.40
C SER A 292 8.11 17.42 1.97
N VAL A 293 8.89 16.45 1.45
CA VAL A 293 10.30 16.27 1.83
C VAL A 293 11.14 17.52 1.49
N TYR A 294 10.69 18.30 0.52
CA TYR A 294 11.34 19.54 0.08
C TYR A 294 10.98 20.76 0.93
N ASP A 295 9.96 20.66 1.79
CA ASP A 295 9.59 21.74 2.72
C ASP A 295 10.46 21.68 3.98
N THR A 296 11.66 22.24 3.88
CA THR A 296 12.64 22.25 4.99
C THR A 296 12.20 23.10 6.19
N GLU A 297 11.20 23.98 6.04
CA GLU A 297 10.68 24.79 7.14
C GLU A 297 9.66 24.01 7.98
N ARG A 298 8.83 23.15 7.38
CA ARG A 298 7.78 22.43 8.10
C ARG A 298 8.14 20.98 8.44
N ASN A 299 9.10 20.40 7.72
CA ASN A 299 9.55 19.05 7.96
C ASN A 299 10.53 18.98 9.16
N GLU A 300 9.98 18.85 10.37
CA GLU A 300 10.76 18.72 11.61
C GLU A 300 11.71 17.50 11.60
N LYS A 301 11.38 16.41 10.90
CA LYS A 301 12.29 15.27 10.73
C LYS A 301 13.51 15.66 9.88
N ALA A 302 13.31 16.38 8.77
CA ALA A 302 14.40 16.90 7.95
C ALA A 302 15.26 17.93 8.71
N LYS A 303 14.64 18.79 9.54
CA LYS A 303 15.37 19.70 10.43
C LYS A 303 16.19 18.96 11.48
N LYS A 304 15.63 17.95 12.14
CA LYS A 304 16.37 17.11 13.12
C LYS A 304 17.53 16.40 12.45
N HIS A 305 17.31 15.77 11.31
CA HIS A 305 18.38 15.12 10.54
C HIS A 305 19.48 16.10 10.12
N ARG A 306 19.12 17.31 9.66
CA ARG A 306 20.10 18.36 9.32
C ARG A 306 20.87 18.84 10.56
N ARG A 307 20.21 19.03 11.70
CA ARG A 307 20.85 19.40 12.98
C ARG A 307 21.79 18.30 13.49
N GLU A 308 21.41 17.04 13.36
CA GLU A 308 22.26 15.89 13.71
C GLU A 308 23.48 15.80 12.79
N LEU A 309 23.30 16.00 11.48
CA LEU A 309 24.42 16.03 10.53
C LEU A 309 25.38 17.18 10.86
N GLU A 310 24.86 18.36 11.20
CA GLU A 310 25.67 19.52 11.59
C GLU A 310 26.39 19.28 12.92
N LYS A 311 25.72 18.64 13.89
CA LYS A 311 26.33 18.23 15.17
C LYS A 311 27.44 17.21 14.94
N GLN A 312 27.20 16.18 14.11
CA GLN A 312 28.23 15.19 13.76
C GLN A 312 29.40 15.82 12.99
N GLN A 313 29.15 16.80 12.12
CA GLN A 313 30.21 17.54 11.44
C GLN A 313 31.01 18.42 12.41
N LYS A 314 30.34 19.08 13.37
CA LYS A 314 31.00 19.83 14.44
C LYS A 314 31.79 18.92 15.36
N GLU A 315 31.26 17.78 15.79
CA GLU A 315 31.97 16.78 16.58
C GLU A 315 33.12 16.13 15.80
N ALA A 316 32.98 15.92 14.48
CA ALA A 316 34.07 15.45 13.64
C ALA A 316 35.15 16.52 13.45
N LYS A 317 34.76 17.80 13.39
CA LYS A 317 35.68 18.94 13.35
C LYS A 317 36.40 19.14 14.69
N MET A 318 35.69 19.02 15.81
CA MET A 318 36.25 19.04 17.17
C MET A 318 37.16 17.83 17.38
N ARG A 319 36.76 16.61 16.98
CA ARG A 319 37.64 15.44 17.00
C ARG A 319 38.87 15.63 16.12
N ARG A 320 38.76 16.28 14.96
CA ARG A 320 39.90 16.64 14.10
C ARG A 320 40.82 17.69 14.75
N GLN A 321 40.27 18.61 15.55
CA GLN A 321 41.04 19.60 16.30
C GLN A 321 41.69 18.99 17.56
N GLU A 322 41.01 18.08 18.25
CA GLU A 322 41.55 17.28 19.35
C GLU A 322 42.60 16.25 18.88
N THR A 323 42.59 15.86 17.60
CA THR A 323 43.60 14.97 16.97
C THR A 323 44.78 15.68 16.33
N GLU A 324 45.01 16.97 16.59
CA GLU A 324 46.38 17.52 16.60
C GLU A 324 47.14 17.03 17.87
N ILE A 325 47.02 15.73 18.15
CA ILE A 325 47.86 15.01 19.11
C ILE A 325 49.26 15.05 18.51
N ASP A 326 50.22 15.54 19.29
CA ASP A 326 51.63 15.61 18.94
C ASP A 326 52.09 14.27 18.33
N TYR A 327 52.30 14.27 17.01
CA TYR A 327 52.61 13.08 16.23
C TYR A 327 54.01 12.53 16.53
N LEU A 328 54.84 13.30 17.25
CA LEU A 328 56.17 12.89 17.72
C LEU A 328 56.17 12.38 19.16
N ALA A 329 55.16 12.72 19.97
CA ALA A 329 55.13 12.39 21.39
C ALA A 329 55.33 10.88 21.71
N PRO A 330 54.73 9.92 20.97
CA PRO A 330 54.96 8.49 21.24
C PRO A 330 56.40 8.05 20.97
N PHE A 331 57.08 8.67 20.00
CA PHE A 331 58.45 8.35 19.61
C PHE A 331 59.48 9.05 20.51
N LEU A 332 59.17 10.26 20.99
CA LEU A 332 59.97 10.98 21.97
C LEU A 332 59.95 10.28 23.34
N ALA A 333 58.77 9.81 23.78
CA ALA A 333 58.62 9.05 25.02
C ALA A 333 59.42 7.72 25.00
N GLN A 334 59.49 7.03 23.85
CA GLN A 334 60.32 5.82 23.70
C GLN A 334 61.83 6.10 23.77
N MET A 335 62.26 7.34 23.47
CA MET A 335 63.65 7.78 23.60
C MET A 335 63.97 8.43 24.94
N GLY A 336 63.01 8.50 25.87
CA GLY A 336 63.21 9.07 27.20
C GLY A 336 63.20 10.60 27.25
N ASP A 337 62.46 11.25 26.33
CA ASP A 337 62.23 12.71 26.28
C ASP A 337 63.51 13.57 26.43
N PRO A 338 64.46 13.49 25.47
CA PRO A 338 65.70 14.27 25.53
C PRO A 338 65.43 15.79 25.35
N GLU A 339 66.03 16.63 26.21
CA GLU A 339 65.90 18.10 26.15
C GLU A 339 66.45 18.72 24.85
N LYS A 340 67.38 18.03 24.18
CA LYS A 340 67.91 18.41 22.85
C LYS A 340 68.09 17.17 21.98
N ILE A 341 67.47 17.18 20.80
CA ILE A 341 67.58 16.10 19.82
C ILE A 341 68.89 16.29 19.04
N ASN A 342 69.78 15.31 19.02
CA ASN A 342 70.97 15.37 18.16
C ASN A 342 70.65 14.92 16.72
N ARG A 343 71.54 15.20 15.76
CA ARG A 343 71.32 14.87 14.34
C ARG A 343 71.03 13.38 14.09
N ALA A 344 71.68 12.47 14.81
CA ALA A 344 71.45 11.04 14.67
C ALA A 344 70.07 10.61 15.21
N GLN A 345 69.62 11.20 16.31
CA GLN A 345 68.31 10.99 16.92
C GLN A 345 67.18 11.56 16.05
N ALA A 346 67.39 12.72 15.43
CA ALA A 346 66.40 13.33 14.52
C ALA A 346 66.18 12.46 13.28
N ILE A 347 67.25 11.94 12.68
CA ILE A 347 67.17 11.01 11.54
C ILE A 347 66.45 9.72 11.94
N LYS A 348 66.83 9.13 13.08
CA LYS A 348 66.20 7.91 13.59
C LYS A 348 64.71 8.11 13.86
N LEU A 349 64.32 9.19 14.53
CA LEU A 349 62.92 9.49 14.84
C LEU A 349 62.09 9.76 13.57
N LYS A 350 62.67 10.40 12.54
CA LYS A 350 62.05 10.51 11.22
C LYS A 350 61.82 9.13 10.59
N GLU A 351 62.83 8.27 10.61
CA GLU A 351 62.76 6.92 10.04
C GLU A 351 61.72 6.06 10.76
N ASP A 352 61.71 6.07 12.10
CA ASP A 352 60.76 5.32 12.92
C ASP A 352 59.32 5.82 12.70
N CYS A 353 59.09 7.13 12.64
CA CYS A 353 57.77 7.71 12.34
C CYS A 353 57.25 7.31 10.95
N LEU A 354 58.11 7.37 9.94
CA LEU A 354 57.74 7.01 8.57
C LEU A 354 57.54 5.51 8.41
N ALA A 355 58.35 4.69 9.06
CA ALA A 355 58.23 3.24 9.06
C ALA A 355 56.91 2.79 9.71
N ASP A 356 56.55 3.38 10.86
CA ASP A 356 55.30 3.07 11.55
C ASP A 356 54.07 3.51 10.73
N LEU A 357 54.10 4.70 10.11
CA LEU A 357 53.02 5.10 9.19
C LEU A 357 52.91 4.14 8.00
N LYS A 358 54.05 3.73 7.41
CA LYS A 358 54.08 2.77 6.31
C LYS A 358 53.46 1.44 6.73
N GLN A 359 53.81 0.92 7.90
CA GLN A 359 53.26 -0.33 8.42
C GLN A 359 51.75 -0.21 8.63
N ARG A 360 51.27 0.88 9.26
CA ARG A 360 49.83 1.14 9.44
C ARG A 360 49.07 1.23 8.11
N LEU A 361 49.67 1.81 7.08
CA LEU A 361 49.07 1.86 5.73
C LEU A 361 49.01 0.47 5.10
N ILE A 362 50.04 -0.36 5.27
CA ILE A 362 50.07 -1.75 4.80
C ILE A 362 49.01 -2.59 5.53
N ASP A 363 48.97 -2.54 6.86
CA ASP A 363 48.02 -3.30 7.67
C ASP A 363 46.58 -2.94 7.33
N LYS A 364 46.32 -1.66 7.06
CA LYS A 364 45.01 -1.19 6.63
C LYS A 364 44.64 -1.70 5.24
N ALA A 365 45.58 -1.72 4.29
CA ALA A 365 45.34 -2.29 2.98
C ALA A 365 45.05 -3.80 3.07
N ASN A 366 45.83 -4.53 3.87
CA ASN A 366 45.66 -5.95 4.12
C ASN A 366 44.31 -6.26 4.78
N LEU A 367 43.86 -5.43 5.73
CA LEU A 367 42.55 -5.60 6.36
C LEU A 367 41.40 -5.41 5.37
N ILE A 368 41.50 -4.40 4.49
CA ILE A 368 40.47 -4.18 3.46
C ILE A 368 40.47 -5.34 2.45
N GLN A 369 41.66 -5.79 2.04
CA GLN A 369 41.84 -6.93 1.15
C GLN A 369 41.26 -8.23 1.75
N ALA A 370 41.56 -8.53 3.01
CA ALA A 370 41.04 -9.72 3.69
C ALA A 370 39.50 -9.72 3.78
N ARG A 371 38.90 -8.55 4.03
CA ARG A 371 37.42 -8.42 4.03
C ARG A 371 36.83 -8.58 2.64
N PHE A 372 37.49 -8.05 1.61
CA PHE A 372 37.08 -8.23 0.22
C PHE A 372 37.09 -9.71 -0.18
N GLU A 373 38.16 -10.43 0.17
CA GLU A 373 38.29 -11.87 -0.09
C GLU A 373 37.23 -12.68 0.67
N MET A 374 36.97 -12.35 1.94
CA MET A 374 35.96 -13.01 2.75
C MET A 374 34.55 -12.89 2.14
N GLU A 375 34.12 -11.67 1.79
CA GLU A 375 32.80 -11.43 1.17
C GLU A 375 32.70 -12.10 -0.20
N THR A 376 33.79 -12.12 -0.98
CA THR A 376 33.83 -12.80 -2.27
C THR A 376 33.69 -14.31 -2.11
N GLN A 377 34.36 -14.91 -1.12
CA GLN A 377 34.25 -16.34 -0.82
C GLN A 377 32.86 -16.72 -0.30
N GLU A 378 32.23 -15.88 0.53
CA GLU A 378 30.86 -16.11 1.00
C GLU A 378 29.85 -16.08 -0.14
N LEU A 379 29.97 -15.11 -1.06
CA LEU A 379 29.14 -15.06 -2.25
C LEU A 379 29.31 -16.31 -3.12
N GLN A 380 30.55 -16.75 -3.36
CA GLN A 380 30.82 -17.99 -4.12
C GLN A 380 30.22 -19.23 -3.45
N LYS A 381 30.33 -19.36 -2.12
CA LYS A 381 29.71 -20.46 -1.37
C LYS A 381 28.19 -20.45 -1.51
N LYS A 382 27.55 -19.27 -1.41
CA LYS A 382 26.09 -19.15 -1.56
C LYS A 382 25.64 -19.43 -3.00
N GLN A 383 26.43 -19.05 -4.01
CA GLN A 383 26.19 -19.39 -5.42
C GLN A 383 26.28 -20.91 -5.66
N ALA A 384 27.31 -21.58 -5.11
CA ALA A 384 27.44 -23.03 -5.22
C ALA A 384 26.28 -23.77 -4.51
N TRP A 385 25.86 -23.28 -3.35
CA TRP A 385 24.70 -23.80 -2.63
C TRP A 385 23.41 -23.66 -3.45
N TYR A 386 23.17 -22.49 -4.06
CA TYR A 386 22.00 -22.27 -4.89
C TYR A 386 21.96 -23.21 -6.11
N GLN A 387 23.10 -23.43 -6.79
CA GLN A 387 23.18 -24.37 -7.91
C GLN A 387 22.82 -25.82 -7.52
N GLN A 388 23.10 -26.23 -6.28
CA GLN A 388 22.77 -27.58 -5.79
C GLN A 388 21.31 -27.70 -5.35
N ASN A 389 20.73 -26.62 -4.83
CA ASN A 389 19.40 -26.63 -4.21
C ASN A 389 18.28 -26.08 -5.10
N GLN A 390 18.60 -25.56 -6.29
CA GLN A 390 17.67 -24.86 -7.19
C GLN A 390 16.37 -25.61 -7.49
N VAL A 391 16.42 -26.94 -7.64
CA VAL A 391 15.25 -27.76 -8.01
C VAL A 391 14.24 -27.90 -6.86
N SER A 392 14.67 -27.65 -5.62
CA SER A 392 13.83 -27.76 -4.41
C SER A 392 13.38 -26.41 -3.82
N MET A 393 13.71 -25.29 -4.46
CA MET A 393 13.42 -23.95 -3.90
C MET A 393 12.01 -23.45 -4.22
N SER A 394 11.41 -22.72 -3.27
CA SER A 394 10.19 -21.96 -3.52
C SER A 394 10.49 -20.59 -4.14
N LYS A 395 9.47 -19.89 -4.65
CA LYS A 395 9.62 -18.54 -5.22
C LYS A 395 10.11 -17.51 -4.20
N ASP A 396 9.71 -17.65 -2.94
CA ASP A 396 10.13 -16.74 -1.86
C ASP A 396 11.63 -16.93 -1.56
N ASP A 397 12.11 -18.18 -1.59
CA ASP A 397 13.52 -18.46 -1.38
C ASP A 397 14.42 -18.00 -2.55
N GLU A 398 13.89 -18.01 -3.79
CA GLU A 398 14.58 -17.45 -4.95
C GLU A 398 14.75 -15.93 -4.81
N GLU A 399 13.73 -15.22 -4.31
CA GLU A 399 13.79 -13.79 -4.05
C GLU A 399 14.79 -13.45 -2.93
N GLU A 400 14.81 -14.23 -1.85
CA GLU A 400 15.80 -14.06 -0.77
C GLU A 400 17.24 -14.27 -1.26
N TYR A 401 17.47 -15.27 -2.12
CA TYR A 401 18.77 -15.51 -2.75
C TYR A 401 19.21 -14.34 -3.64
N LEU A 402 18.31 -13.81 -4.46
CA LEU A 402 18.59 -12.66 -5.33
C LEU A 402 18.93 -11.41 -4.51
N ASN A 403 18.19 -11.16 -3.43
CA ASN A 403 18.46 -10.07 -2.51
C ASN A 403 19.85 -10.22 -1.86
N TYR A 404 20.17 -11.40 -1.33
CA TYR A 404 21.50 -11.68 -0.76
C TYR A 404 22.63 -11.45 -1.77
N CYS A 405 22.48 -11.92 -3.02
CA CYS A 405 23.47 -11.72 -4.06
C CYS A 405 23.67 -10.23 -4.38
N SER A 406 22.58 -9.46 -4.45
CA SER A 406 22.64 -8.03 -4.72
C SER A 406 23.37 -7.25 -3.62
N GLU A 407 23.09 -7.59 -2.35
CA GLU A 407 23.74 -6.97 -1.19
C GLU A 407 25.24 -7.33 -1.11
N ALA A 408 25.57 -8.61 -1.31
CA ALA A 408 26.95 -9.07 -1.31
C ALA A 408 27.78 -8.41 -2.43
N MET A 409 27.24 -8.33 -3.65
CA MET A 409 27.88 -7.62 -4.76
C MET A 409 28.11 -6.13 -4.44
N PHE A 410 27.14 -5.48 -3.81
CA PHE A 410 27.28 -4.09 -3.37
C PHE A 410 28.39 -3.92 -2.32
N ARG A 411 28.48 -4.81 -1.32
CA ARG A 411 29.56 -4.80 -0.32
C ARG A 411 30.93 -5.01 -0.94
N ILE A 412 31.06 -5.98 -1.86
CA ILE A 412 32.30 -6.26 -2.61
C ILE A 412 32.73 -5.02 -3.39
N HIS A 413 31.82 -4.38 -4.12
CA HIS A 413 32.12 -3.17 -4.90
C HIS A 413 32.60 -2.00 -4.01
N ILE A 414 31.98 -1.80 -2.84
CA ILE A 414 32.44 -0.79 -1.88
C ILE A 414 33.85 -1.10 -1.38
N LEU A 415 34.15 -2.37 -1.07
CA LEU A 415 35.47 -2.77 -0.58
C LEU A 415 36.54 -2.57 -1.66
N GLU A 416 36.23 -2.87 -2.92
CA GLU A 416 37.09 -2.60 -4.07
C GLU A 416 37.38 -1.10 -4.22
N LEU A 417 36.34 -0.25 -4.23
CA LEU A 417 36.49 1.20 -4.29
C LEU A 417 37.34 1.75 -3.13
N ARG A 418 37.13 1.22 -1.91
CA ARG A 418 37.90 1.61 -0.73
C ARG A 418 39.36 1.20 -0.85
N LEU A 419 39.65 0.02 -1.39
CA LEU A 419 41.01 -0.46 -1.60
C LEU A 419 41.72 0.39 -2.66
N ASN A 420 41.07 0.67 -3.79
CA ASN A 420 41.63 1.49 -4.86
C ASN A 420 41.93 2.91 -4.36
N ARG A 421 40.97 3.55 -3.69
CA ARG A 421 41.18 4.86 -3.08
C ARG A 421 42.29 4.85 -2.03
N HIS A 422 42.44 3.75 -1.27
CA HIS A 422 43.53 3.63 -0.30
C HIS A 422 44.89 3.54 -0.99
N LYS A 423 45.01 2.76 -2.08
CA LYS A 423 46.23 2.65 -2.89
C LYS A 423 46.64 4.00 -3.49
N GLU A 424 45.68 4.79 -3.98
CA GLU A 424 45.92 6.13 -4.51
C GLU A 424 46.36 7.12 -3.42
N MET A 425 45.69 7.12 -2.26
CA MET A 425 45.94 8.10 -1.20
C MET A 425 47.14 7.78 -0.31
N ALA A 426 47.57 6.52 -0.22
CA ALA A 426 48.65 6.10 0.68
C ALA A 426 50.00 6.81 0.38
N PRO A 427 50.46 6.90 -0.89
CA PRO A 427 51.68 7.66 -1.22
C PRO A 427 51.58 9.13 -0.83
N HIS A 428 50.43 9.78 -1.09
CA HIS A 428 50.22 11.18 -0.73
C HIS A 428 50.27 11.41 0.77
N LYS A 429 49.72 10.49 1.58
CA LYS A 429 49.79 10.57 3.05
C LYS A 429 51.21 10.39 3.56
N TYR A 430 51.97 9.47 2.96
CA TYR A 430 53.37 9.26 3.30
C TYR A 430 54.22 10.51 2.99
N MET A 431 54.08 11.06 1.78
CA MET A 431 54.75 12.31 1.38
C MET A 431 54.36 13.49 2.27
N ALA A 432 53.08 13.61 2.63
CA ALA A 432 52.62 14.68 3.51
C ALA A 432 53.23 14.58 4.92
N LEU A 433 53.36 13.37 5.49
CA LEU A 433 54.04 13.20 6.78
C LEU A 433 55.53 13.48 6.65
N GLU A 434 56.19 13.04 5.58
CA GLU A 434 57.60 13.34 5.35
C GLU A 434 57.85 14.86 5.27
N GLN A 435 57.02 15.59 4.52
CA GLN A 435 57.11 17.04 4.42
C GLN A 435 56.84 17.73 5.77
N LYS A 436 55.89 17.23 6.55
CA LYS A 436 55.63 17.73 7.91
C LYS A 436 56.83 17.51 8.84
N LEU A 437 57.45 16.33 8.82
CA LEU A 437 58.62 16.02 9.63
C LEU A 437 59.83 16.88 9.24
N ARG A 438 60.03 17.17 7.95
CA ARG A 438 61.10 18.07 7.47
C ARG A 438 60.90 19.53 7.90
N ASN A 439 59.65 19.97 7.96
CA ASN A 439 59.30 21.35 8.30
C ASN A 439 59.01 21.55 9.81
N ASP A 440 59.10 20.49 10.62
CA ASP A 440 58.84 20.56 12.06
C ASP A 440 59.99 21.31 12.76
N PRO A 441 59.74 22.37 13.55
CA PRO A 441 60.78 23.13 14.23
C PRO A 441 61.73 22.29 15.11
N ARG A 442 61.26 21.16 15.66
CA ARG A 442 62.05 20.26 16.53
C ARG A 442 63.03 19.38 15.74
N LEU A 443 62.82 19.22 14.43
CA LEU A 443 63.62 18.35 13.57
C LEU A 443 64.26 19.08 12.39
N ALA A 444 63.74 20.23 11.98
CA ALA A 444 64.17 21.02 10.82
C ALA A 444 65.60 21.58 10.94
N GLU A 445 66.11 21.76 12.16
CA GLU A 445 67.52 22.15 12.37
C GLU A 445 68.51 20.99 12.13
N HIS A 446 68.01 19.75 12.00
CA HIS A 446 68.81 18.53 11.98
C HIS A 446 68.53 17.58 10.80
N LEU A 447 67.41 17.78 10.08
CA LEU A 447 66.97 17.04 8.89
C LEU A 447 67.09 17.88 7.62
#